data_AF-A0AAJ5REF3-F1
#
_entry.id   AF-A0AAJ5REF3-F1
#
_cell.length_a   1.000
_cell.length_b   1.000
_cell.length_c   1.000
_cell.angle_alpha   90.00
_cell.angle_beta   90.00
_cell.angle_gamma   90.00
#
_symmetry.space_group_name_H-M   'P 1'
#
loop_
_entity.id
_entity.type
_entity.pdbx_description
1 polymer ?
#
loop_
_entity_poly.entity_id
_entity_poly.type
_entity_poly.pdbx_seq_one_letter_code
_entity_poly.pdbx_strand_id
1 'polypeptide(L)'
;MKKLNNLVVAFGAAILFASNLTSGVQAYSVDNTYKLADNEGSAYKTSNNYIILHDVGTESKAWENASYLKRAWLSTQSYVQYYVGDGGKVYSGGVEGYQAWGAGAVANAGSPVQIELAHTYDKVQFAKDYAAYVNLARNSAIKYGIPLTLDGNGRGIKTHLWVTNNIWGNHTDPYDYLARFGVTKQKLAHDLQTGLPEDGTAAVPSTPKPAVHAPKKPNNSNEWAENWHFTNGNQPIQARLGTPSLSAPYAGKLPAHTTIYYDRVAIRDGYVWCHWTTNNGDSVWMPVHPVGTANNVWVSFD
;
A
#
# COMPACT_ATOMS: atom_id res chain seq x y z
N MET A 1 45.90 -25.14 -52.28
CA MET A 1 45.59 -25.93 -51.06
C MET A 1 45.94 -25.03 -49.88
N LYS A 2 45.06 -24.63 -48.95
CA LYS A 2 43.94 -25.30 -48.29
C LYS A 2 42.77 -24.32 -48.09
N LYS A 3 41.54 -24.82 -48.27
CA LYS A 3 40.32 -24.25 -47.69
C LYS A 3 40.28 -24.57 -46.19
N LEU A 4 39.70 -23.70 -45.38
CA LEU A 4 38.81 -24.12 -44.30
C LEU A 4 37.82 -22.98 -43.98
N ASN A 5 36.53 -23.26 -44.20
CA ASN A 5 35.42 -22.50 -43.64
C ASN A 5 35.35 -22.76 -42.14
N ASN A 6 34.95 -21.76 -41.35
CA ASN A 6 34.14 -21.98 -40.15
C ASN A 6 33.10 -20.87 -40.05
N LEU A 7 31.85 -21.29 -40.18
CA LEU A 7 30.64 -20.57 -39.81
C LEU A 7 30.40 -20.79 -38.31
N VAL A 8 29.42 -20.06 -37.74
CA VAL A 8 28.73 -20.21 -36.43
C VAL A 8 29.23 -19.23 -35.36
N VAL A 9 28.43 -18.50 -34.59
CA VAL A 9 26.99 -18.14 -34.55
C VAL A 9 26.90 -16.88 -33.66
N ALA A 10 25.97 -15.98 -33.94
CA ALA A 10 25.64 -14.83 -33.11
C ALA A 10 25.03 -15.23 -31.74
N PHE A 11 25.40 -14.58 -30.64
CA PHE A 11 24.54 -14.45 -29.46
C PHE A 11 24.63 -13.04 -28.89
N GLY A 12 23.44 -12.52 -28.55
CA GLY A 12 23.13 -11.11 -28.41
C GLY A 12 23.90 -10.36 -27.32
N ALA A 13 24.05 -9.05 -27.56
CA ALA A 13 24.51 -8.10 -26.58
C ALA A 13 23.53 -8.07 -25.39
N ALA A 14 23.88 -8.77 -24.32
CA ALA A 14 23.32 -8.52 -23.00
C ALA A 14 23.78 -7.12 -22.58
N ILE A 15 22.86 -6.16 -22.62
CA ILE A 15 23.06 -4.85 -22.00
C ILE A 15 23.11 -5.09 -20.49
N LEU A 16 24.32 -5.25 -19.98
CA LEU A 16 24.63 -5.24 -18.56
C LEU A 16 24.39 -3.83 -18.02
N PHE A 17 23.23 -3.59 -17.44
CA PHE A 17 23.07 -2.49 -16.50
C PHE A 17 23.78 -2.89 -15.21
N ALA A 18 25.09 -2.59 -15.14
CA ALA A 18 25.80 -2.51 -13.88
C ALA A 18 25.25 -1.28 -13.13
N SER A 19 24.28 -1.48 -12.27
CA SER A 19 23.92 -0.49 -11.27
C SER A 19 25.03 -0.46 -10.22
N ASN A 20 25.77 0.64 -10.20
CA ASN A 20 26.68 1.00 -9.12
C ASN A 20 25.89 1.09 -7.80
N LEU A 21 25.83 -0.02 -7.05
CA LEU A 21 25.40 -0.07 -5.65
C LEU A 21 26.51 0.50 -4.78
N THR A 22 26.65 1.82 -4.76
CA THR A 22 27.43 2.51 -3.74
C THR A 22 26.63 2.54 -2.44
N SER A 23 27.02 1.64 -1.51
CA SER A 23 27.17 1.92 -0.07
C SER A 23 26.10 2.77 0.63
N GLY A 24 25.05 2.10 1.13
CA GLY A 24 24.75 2.00 2.57
C GLY A 24 24.64 3.28 3.40
N VAL A 25 23.63 4.11 3.14
CA VAL A 25 22.96 4.86 4.21
C VAL A 25 21.73 4.03 4.59
N GLN A 26 21.62 3.60 5.86
CA GLN A 26 20.41 2.91 6.29
C GLN A 26 19.25 3.91 6.25
N ALA A 27 18.21 3.50 5.50
CA ALA A 27 16.86 4.04 5.33
C ALA A 27 16.18 4.77 6.51
N TYR A 28 16.67 4.48 7.71
CA TYR A 28 16.03 4.62 9.00
C TYR A 28 17.04 4.15 10.06
N SER A 29 16.92 4.65 11.29
CA SER A 29 17.65 4.10 12.43
C SER A 29 16.82 3.04 13.14
N VAL A 30 17.42 1.88 13.43
CA VAL A 30 16.79 0.82 14.21
C VAL A 30 17.14 0.96 15.68
N ASP A 31 16.12 1.14 16.51
CA ASP A 31 16.22 1.12 17.97
C ASP A 31 16.09 -0.33 18.47
N ASN A 32 17.06 -0.78 19.27
CA ASN A 32 17.09 -2.13 19.83
C ASN A 32 16.62 -2.21 21.29
N THR A 33 16.11 -1.11 21.86
CA THR A 33 15.68 -1.01 23.27
C THR A 33 14.70 -2.12 23.67
N TYR A 34 13.82 -2.55 22.76
CA TYR A 34 12.80 -3.58 23.02
C TYR A 34 13.07 -4.91 22.33
N LYS A 35 14.30 -5.12 21.83
CA LYS A 35 14.65 -6.36 21.16
C LYS A 35 14.60 -7.55 22.13
N LEU A 36 14.04 -8.66 21.68
CA LEU A 36 14.11 -9.94 22.38
C LEU A 36 15.57 -10.35 22.58
N ALA A 37 15.89 -10.91 23.76
CA ALA A 37 17.22 -11.42 24.06
C ALA A 37 17.52 -12.70 23.26
N ASP A 38 18.78 -13.12 23.23
CA ASP A 38 19.23 -14.29 22.44
C ASP A 38 18.49 -15.60 22.78
N ASN A 39 17.93 -15.70 23.98
CA ASN A 39 17.16 -16.85 24.47
C ASN A 39 15.64 -16.62 24.48
N GLU A 40 15.15 -15.55 23.84
CA GLU A 40 13.73 -15.20 23.75
C GLU A 40 13.23 -15.27 22.31
N GLY A 41 11.95 -15.56 22.14
CA GLY A 41 11.33 -15.79 20.82
C GLY A 41 11.58 -17.20 20.28
N SER A 42 11.51 -17.35 18.96
CA SER A 42 11.58 -18.63 18.29
C SER A 42 13.01 -19.02 17.97
N ALA A 43 13.35 -20.28 18.24
CA ALA A 43 14.62 -20.88 17.83
C ALA A 43 14.62 -21.35 16.36
N TYR A 44 13.47 -21.33 15.68
CA TYR A 44 13.34 -21.88 14.33
C TYR A 44 13.69 -20.85 13.25
N LYS A 45 14.51 -21.27 12.28
CA LYS A 45 14.84 -20.48 11.09
C LYS A 45 13.69 -20.43 10.09
N THR A 46 13.67 -19.38 9.29
CA THR A 46 12.70 -19.16 8.21
C THR A 46 13.22 -19.65 6.87
N SER A 47 12.29 -19.93 5.95
CA SER A 47 12.60 -20.32 4.56
C SER A 47 12.79 -19.14 3.60
N ASN A 48 12.67 -17.90 4.07
CA ASN A 48 12.94 -16.66 3.30
C ASN A 48 12.08 -16.54 2.05
N ASN A 49 10.79 -16.81 2.21
CA ASN A 49 9.78 -16.69 1.15
C ASN A 49 9.07 -15.34 1.18
N TYR A 50 8.84 -14.78 2.37
CA TYR A 50 7.97 -13.62 2.52
C TYR A 50 8.57 -12.52 3.41
N ILE A 51 8.22 -11.27 3.11
CA ILE A 51 8.22 -10.19 4.10
C ILE A 51 6.76 -9.89 4.37
N ILE A 52 6.32 -9.91 5.63
CA ILE A 52 4.91 -9.68 5.97
C ILE A 52 4.70 -8.25 6.45
N LEU A 53 3.73 -7.59 5.84
CA LEU A 53 3.26 -6.25 6.12
C LEU A 53 2.00 -6.32 6.97
N HIS A 54 2.09 -5.78 8.19
CA HIS A 54 0.99 -5.66 9.15
C HIS A 54 0.71 -4.21 9.52
N ASP A 55 -0.44 -3.99 10.17
CA ASP A 55 -0.70 -2.82 11.01
C ASP A 55 -1.24 -3.25 12.38
N VAL A 56 -1.06 -2.39 13.39
CA VAL A 56 -1.35 -2.72 14.81
C VAL A 56 -2.84 -2.83 15.14
N GLY A 57 -3.75 -2.62 14.18
CA GLY A 57 -5.20 -2.76 14.29
C GLY A 57 -5.92 -1.66 15.08
N THR A 58 -5.23 -0.98 16.00
CA THR A 58 -5.78 0.13 16.78
C THR A 58 -4.76 1.23 17.04
N GLU A 59 -5.26 2.44 17.26
CA GLU A 59 -4.47 3.64 17.51
C GLU A 59 -3.50 3.43 18.69
N SER A 60 -2.19 3.41 18.40
CA SER A 60 -1.15 3.17 19.39
C SER A 60 0.23 3.54 18.84
N LYS A 61 1.18 3.86 19.72
CA LYS A 61 2.55 4.22 19.33
C LYS A 61 3.41 2.99 19.04
N ALA A 62 4.43 3.13 18.20
CA ALA A 62 5.29 1.99 17.87
C ALA A 62 6.10 1.49 19.09
N TRP A 63 6.61 2.41 19.92
CA TRP A 63 7.30 2.01 21.16
C TRP A 63 6.39 1.29 22.16
N GLU A 64 5.09 1.62 22.21
CA GLU A 64 4.13 0.97 23.11
C GLU A 64 3.97 -0.50 22.72
N ASN A 65 3.74 -0.77 21.44
CA ASN A 65 3.64 -2.11 20.86
C ASN A 65 4.92 -2.93 21.07
N ALA A 66 6.08 -2.35 20.74
CA ALA A 66 7.37 -3.01 20.90
C ALA A 66 7.65 -3.35 22.38
N SER A 67 7.42 -2.38 23.28
CA SER A 67 7.66 -2.58 24.71
C SER A 67 6.71 -3.61 25.32
N TYR A 68 5.43 -3.62 24.90
CA TYR A 68 4.43 -4.57 25.37
C TYR A 68 4.81 -5.99 24.95
N LEU A 69 5.10 -6.20 23.67
CA LEU A 69 5.44 -7.54 23.18
C LEU A 69 6.78 -8.02 23.71
N LYS A 70 7.77 -7.15 23.97
CA LYS A 70 8.98 -7.53 24.73
C LYS A 70 8.65 -8.14 26.09
N ARG A 71 7.64 -7.64 26.80
CA ARG A 71 7.24 -8.17 28.12
C ARG A 71 6.27 -9.34 28.05
N ALA A 72 5.51 -9.46 26.96
CA ALA A 72 4.35 -10.35 26.87
C ALA A 72 4.47 -11.47 25.82
N TRP A 73 5.52 -11.47 24.98
CA TRP A 73 5.64 -12.39 23.83
C TRP A 73 5.42 -13.87 24.18
N LEU A 74 5.87 -14.30 25.38
CA LEU A 74 5.75 -15.69 25.81
C LEU A 74 4.31 -16.05 26.19
N SER A 75 3.57 -15.13 26.83
CA SER A 75 2.19 -15.38 27.25
C SER A 75 1.18 -15.13 26.13
N THR A 76 1.43 -14.15 25.26
CA THR A 76 0.60 -13.86 24.09
C THR A 76 0.89 -14.78 22.92
N GLN A 77 2.07 -15.42 22.91
CA GLN A 77 2.60 -16.14 21.76
C GLN A 77 2.53 -15.32 20.47
N SER A 78 2.82 -14.03 20.56
CA SER A 78 2.78 -13.09 19.45
C SER A 78 3.92 -12.07 19.56
N TYR A 79 4.58 -11.83 18.43
CA TYR A 79 5.53 -10.75 18.19
C TYR A 79 5.95 -10.74 16.72
N VAL A 80 6.47 -9.60 16.26
CA VAL A 80 7.12 -9.44 14.94
C VAL A 80 8.57 -8.96 15.08
N GLN A 81 9.30 -8.87 13.96
CA GLN A 81 10.67 -8.38 13.94
C GLN A 81 10.74 -6.87 14.16
N TYR A 82 9.80 -6.09 13.61
CA TYR A 82 9.86 -4.63 13.65
C TYR A 82 8.53 -3.95 13.89
N TYR A 83 8.57 -2.84 14.63
CA TYR A 83 7.45 -1.93 14.84
C TYR A 83 7.85 -0.55 14.34
N VAL A 84 7.08 0.00 13.39
CA VAL A 84 7.36 1.28 12.74
C VAL A 84 6.34 2.31 13.16
N GLY A 85 6.78 3.51 13.53
CA GLY A 85 5.90 4.60 13.94
C GLY A 85 6.65 5.75 14.61
N ASP A 86 5.93 6.58 15.36
CA ASP A 86 6.50 7.66 16.17
C ASP A 86 7.35 8.68 15.37
N GLY A 87 6.97 8.91 14.10
CA GLY A 87 7.64 9.85 13.20
C GLY A 87 8.80 9.24 12.41
N GLY A 88 8.65 8.00 11.96
CA GLY A 88 9.62 7.25 11.14
C GLY A 88 10.60 6.39 11.94
N LYS A 89 10.36 6.19 13.24
CA LYS A 89 11.20 5.33 14.08
C LYS A 89 10.90 3.86 13.84
N VAL A 90 11.92 3.03 14.01
CA VAL A 90 11.84 1.58 13.87
C VAL A 90 12.36 0.93 15.14
N TYR A 91 11.51 0.18 15.84
CA TYR A 91 11.91 -0.57 17.03
C TYR A 91 12.02 -2.06 16.69
N SER A 92 13.11 -2.70 17.10
CA SER A 92 13.30 -4.14 16.96
C SER A 92 12.52 -4.91 18.03
N GLY A 93 11.86 -5.98 17.62
CA GLY A 93 11.29 -7.01 18.49
C GLY A 93 12.07 -8.31 18.36
N GLY A 94 11.60 -9.20 17.47
CA GLY A 94 12.24 -10.49 17.18
C GLY A 94 13.56 -10.38 16.40
N VAL A 95 14.32 -11.47 16.39
CA VAL A 95 15.52 -11.59 15.55
C VAL A 95 15.12 -11.90 14.11
N GLU A 96 15.69 -11.17 13.14
CA GLU A 96 15.45 -11.45 11.73
C GLU A 96 15.95 -12.84 11.31
N GLY A 97 15.25 -13.48 10.36
CA GLY A 97 15.58 -14.83 9.87
C GLY A 97 15.14 -15.96 10.82
N TYR A 98 14.53 -15.62 11.95
CA TYR A 98 13.84 -16.55 12.84
C TYR A 98 12.34 -16.30 12.79
N GLN A 99 11.55 -17.34 13.04
CA GLN A 99 10.09 -17.25 12.95
C GLN A 99 9.55 -16.28 14.00
N ALA A 100 8.89 -15.21 13.56
CA ALA A 100 7.96 -14.45 14.40
C ALA A 100 6.62 -15.17 14.54
N TRP A 101 5.74 -14.68 15.43
CA TRP A 101 4.39 -15.24 15.62
C TRP A 101 3.30 -14.22 15.30
N GLY A 102 3.37 -13.60 14.11
CA GLY A 102 2.43 -12.56 13.68
C GLY A 102 1.46 -12.95 12.57
N ALA A 103 1.67 -14.05 11.84
CA ALA A 103 0.95 -14.33 10.58
C ALA A 103 0.50 -15.80 10.42
N GLY A 104 0.40 -16.57 11.51
CA GLY A 104 0.09 -18.00 11.47
C GLY A 104 1.26 -18.88 10.99
N ALA A 105 1.21 -20.17 11.34
CA ALA A 105 2.37 -21.07 11.30
C ALA A 105 3.12 -21.12 9.95
N VAL A 106 2.40 -21.20 8.83
CA VAL A 106 3.00 -21.32 7.50
C VAL A 106 3.69 -20.02 7.07
N ALA A 107 3.03 -18.86 7.23
CA ALA A 107 3.65 -17.58 6.90
C ALA A 107 4.80 -17.28 7.87
N ASN A 108 4.65 -17.58 9.16
CA ASN A 108 5.71 -17.47 10.16
C ASN A 108 6.97 -18.24 9.77
N ALA A 109 6.83 -19.51 9.35
CA ALA A 109 7.94 -20.33 8.84
C ALA A 109 8.54 -19.80 7.52
N GLY A 110 7.78 -19.00 6.77
CA GLY A 110 8.20 -18.37 5.53
C GLY A 110 8.91 -17.03 5.67
N SER A 111 8.79 -16.36 6.82
CA SER A 111 9.00 -14.92 6.90
C SER A 111 10.17 -14.51 7.79
N PRO A 112 11.35 -14.21 7.23
CA PRO A 112 12.49 -13.69 8.00
C PRO A 112 12.20 -12.36 8.69
N VAL A 113 11.26 -11.58 8.15
CA VAL A 113 10.86 -10.29 8.70
C VAL A 113 9.35 -10.12 8.56
N GLN A 114 8.72 -9.71 9.66
CA GLN A 114 7.36 -9.20 9.72
C GLN A 114 7.40 -7.80 10.35
N ILE A 115 6.56 -6.89 9.88
CA ILE A 115 6.62 -5.47 10.23
C ILE A 115 5.22 -4.98 10.61
N GLU A 116 5.08 -4.44 11.82
CA GLU A 116 3.88 -3.76 12.31
C GLU A 116 3.98 -2.26 12.07
N LEU A 117 3.00 -1.67 11.40
CA LEU A 117 2.85 -0.22 11.28
C LEU A 117 1.92 0.31 12.38
N ALA A 118 2.46 1.15 13.25
CA ALA A 118 1.70 1.86 14.26
C ALA A 118 0.68 2.81 13.62
N HIS A 119 -0.46 2.98 14.29
CA HIS A 119 -1.50 3.89 13.84
C HIS A 119 -1.26 5.30 14.37
N THR A 120 -1.60 6.29 13.54
CA THR A 120 -1.61 7.72 13.87
C THR A 120 -2.79 8.36 13.14
N TYR A 121 -3.30 9.50 13.62
CA TYR A 121 -4.19 10.40 12.88
C TYR A 121 -3.42 11.56 12.23
N ASP A 122 -2.16 11.78 12.61
CA ASP A 122 -1.33 12.87 12.10
C ASP A 122 -0.76 12.49 10.73
N LYS A 123 -1.15 13.25 9.69
CA LYS A 123 -0.70 13.03 8.30
C LYS A 123 0.81 13.23 8.12
N VAL A 124 1.41 14.17 8.86
CA VAL A 124 2.86 14.45 8.79
C VAL A 124 3.62 13.32 9.46
N GLN A 125 3.12 12.81 10.59
CA GLN A 125 3.70 11.63 11.23
C GLN A 125 3.56 10.41 10.32
N PHE A 126 2.36 10.16 9.77
CA PHE A 126 2.11 9.05 8.86
C PHE A 126 3.05 9.06 7.66
N ALA A 127 3.31 10.21 7.04
CA ALA A 127 4.21 10.28 5.89
C ALA A 127 5.62 9.73 6.21
N LYS A 128 6.13 10.02 7.41
CA LYS A 128 7.42 9.51 7.89
C LYS A 128 7.35 8.04 8.27
N ASP A 129 6.30 7.65 8.99
CA ASP A 129 6.06 6.27 9.40
C ASP A 129 5.94 5.34 8.18
N TYR A 130 5.19 5.77 7.16
CA TYR A 130 5.00 5.06 5.90
C TYR A 130 6.30 4.95 5.08
N ALA A 131 7.09 6.02 5.00
CA ALA A 131 8.40 5.97 4.33
C ALA A 131 9.33 4.95 4.99
N ALA A 132 9.43 4.97 6.33
CA ALA A 132 10.20 4.00 7.08
C ALA A 132 9.69 2.56 6.87
N TYR A 133 8.38 2.36 6.89
CA TYR A 133 7.72 1.07 6.70
C TYR A 133 8.03 0.45 5.33
N VAL A 134 7.88 1.23 4.26
CA VAL A 134 8.17 0.81 2.88
C VAL A 134 9.67 0.50 2.70
N ASN A 135 10.55 1.40 3.15
CA ASN A 135 11.99 1.22 3.00
C ASN A 135 12.50 0.02 3.83
N LEU A 136 11.95 -0.20 5.02
CA LEU A 136 12.29 -1.36 5.85
C LEU A 136 11.88 -2.66 5.17
N ALA A 137 10.66 -2.74 4.65
CA ALA A 137 10.19 -3.91 3.91
C ALA A 137 11.06 -4.21 2.68
N ARG A 138 11.37 -3.16 1.90
CA ARG A 138 12.22 -3.25 0.71
C ARG A 138 13.65 -3.70 1.05
N ASN A 139 14.28 -3.08 2.04
CA ASN A 139 15.64 -3.42 2.46
C ASN A 139 15.72 -4.86 3.00
N SER A 140 14.70 -5.28 3.76
CA SER A 140 14.58 -6.64 4.27
C SER A 140 14.42 -7.65 3.13
N ALA A 141 13.55 -7.35 2.16
CA ALA A 141 13.37 -8.21 1.00
C ALA A 141 14.67 -8.37 0.19
N ILE A 142 15.39 -7.27 -0.07
CA ILE A 142 16.70 -7.30 -0.74
C ILE A 142 17.71 -8.13 0.05
N LYS A 143 17.82 -7.91 1.36
CA LYS A 143 18.73 -8.63 2.26
C LYS A 143 18.53 -10.15 2.21
N TYR A 144 17.28 -10.59 2.14
CA TYR A 144 16.93 -12.02 2.13
C TYR A 144 16.69 -12.59 0.71
N GLY A 145 16.99 -11.83 -0.35
CA GLY A 145 16.81 -12.26 -1.74
C GLY A 145 15.35 -12.57 -2.10
N ILE A 146 14.41 -11.84 -1.50
CA ILE A 146 12.96 -11.95 -1.71
C ILE A 146 12.53 -10.91 -2.75
N PRO A 147 11.69 -11.26 -3.75
CA PRO A 147 11.17 -10.30 -4.72
C PRO A 147 10.41 -9.13 -4.06
N LEU A 148 10.52 -7.94 -4.64
CA LEU A 148 9.79 -6.73 -4.18
C LEU A 148 8.32 -6.68 -4.63
N THR A 149 7.81 -7.79 -5.18
CA THR A 149 6.43 -7.87 -5.66
C THR A 149 5.46 -7.99 -4.49
N LEU A 150 4.52 -7.05 -4.40
CA LEU A 150 3.45 -7.04 -3.41
C LEU A 150 2.36 -8.05 -3.79
N ASP A 151 1.99 -8.94 -2.87
CA ASP A 151 0.81 -9.83 -2.94
C ASP A 151 0.69 -10.69 -4.22
N GLY A 152 1.79 -10.86 -4.96
CA GLY A 152 1.82 -11.74 -6.13
C GLY A 152 1.86 -13.22 -5.76
N ASN A 153 1.88 -14.10 -6.75
CA ASN A 153 2.07 -15.53 -6.53
C ASN A 153 3.50 -15.83 -6.05
N GLY A 154 3.65 -16.84 -5.18
CA GLY A 154 4.94 -17.30 -4.69
C GLY A 154 5.65 -16.28 -3.79
N ARG A 155 6.99 -16.30 -3.81
CA ARG A 155 7.85 -15.45 -2.95
C ARG A 155 7.60 -13.96 -3.21
N GLY A 156 7.69 -13.15 -2.16
CA GLY A 156 7.56 -11.70 -2.28
C GLY A 156 7.13 -11.02 -0.99
N ILE A 157 6.85 -9.72 -1.07
CA ILE A 157 6.29 -8.95 0.04
C ILE A 157 4.78 -9.22 0.09
N LYS A 158 4.23 -9.58 1.25
CA LYS A 158 2.82 -9.95 1.42
C LYS A 158 2.19 -9.12 2.53
N THR A 159 0.94 -8.74 2.35
CA THR A 159 0.08 -8.23 3.43
C THR A 159 -0.49 -9.37 4.26
N HIS A 160 -0.92 -9.09 5.49
CA HIS A 160 -1.67 -10.08 6.26
C HIS A 160 -2.97 -10.48 5.55
N LEU A 161 -3.65 -9.53 4.87
CA LEU A 161 -4.79 -9.86 4.02
C LEU A 161 -4.45 -10.92 2.95
N TRP A 162 -3.28 -10.86 2.33
CA TRP A 162 -2.85 -11.90 1.39
C TRP A 162 -2.66 -13.24 2.09
N VAL A 163 -2.08 -13.25 3.29
CA VAL A 163 -1.94 -14.47 4.10
C VAL A 163 -3.31 -15.08 4.42
N THR A 164 -4.27 -14.27 4.86
CA THR A 164 -5.67 -14.69 5.09
C THR A 164 -6.28 -15.34 3.85
N ASN A 165 -6.11 -14.72 2.68
CA ASN A 165 -6.75 -15.19 1.45
C ASN A 165 -6.08 -16.41 0.80
N ASN A 166 -4.79 -16.66 1.08
CA ASN A 166 -4.01 -17.67 0.36
C ASN A 166 -3.43 -18.77 1.24
N ILE A 167 -3.38 -18.56 2.55
CA ILE A 167 -2.75 -19.48 3.51
C ILE A 167 -3.74 -19.83 4.62
N TRP A 168 -4.06 -18.87 5.49
CA TRP A 168 -4.88 -19.06 6.69
C TRP A 168 -5.07 -17.72 7.42
N GLY A 169 -6.17 -17.57 8.15
CA GLY A 169 -6.40 -16.43 9.05
C GLY A 169 -7.69 -15.68 8.73
N ASN A 170 -7.88 -14.55 9.40
CA ASN A 170 -9.01 -13.65 9.22
C ASN A 170 -8.62 -12.16 9.35
N HIS A 171 -7.32 -11.88 9.37
CA HIS A 171 -6.77 -10.52 9.45
C HIS A 171 -6.76 -9.85 8.07
N THR A 172 -7.03 -8.55 8.03
CA THR A 172 -7.24 -7.78 6.78
C THR A 172 -6.27 -6.60 6.61
N ASP A 173 -5.37 -6.41 7.56
CA ASP A 173 -4.34 -5.38 7.54
C ASP A 173 -3.32 -5.58 6.39
N PRO A 174 -2.65 -4.51 5.90
CA PRO A 174 -2.71 -3.13 6.39
C PRO A 174 -3.61 -2.18 5.58
N TYR A 175 -4.41 -2.71 4.64
CA TYR A 175 -5.02 -1.87 3.60
C TYR A 175 -6.04 -0.85 4.14
N ASP A 176 -6.84 -1.22 5.14
CA ASP A 176 -7.84 -0.31 5.70
C ASP A 176 -7.19 0.90 6.39
N TYR A 177 -6.11 0.68 7.14
CA TYR A 177 -5.32 1.75 7.75
C TYR A 177 -4.63 2.64 6.70
N LEU A 178 -3.97 2.03 5.72
CA LEU A 178 -3.26 2.75 4.66
C LEU A 178 -4.21 3.59 3.80
N ALA A 179 -5.44 3.10 3.56
CA ALA A 179 -6.47 3.83 2.82
C ALA A 179 -6.89 5.13 3.52
N ARG A 180 -6.81 5.23 4.86
CA ARG A 180 -7.09 6.47 5.61
C ARG A 180 -6.21 7.65 5.16
N PHE A 181 -5.03 7.33 4.60
CA PHE A 181 -4.04 8.29 4.15
C PHE A 181 -3.86 8.31 2.63
N GLY A 182 -4.78 7.70 1.88
CA GLY A 182 -4.75 7.69 0.41
C GLY A 182 -3.70 6.75 -0.17
N VAL A 183 -3.18 5.79 0.60
CA VAL A 183 -2.27 4.76 0.08
C VAL A 183 -3.09 3.58 -0.45
N THR A 184 -3.15 3.46 -1.78
CA THR A 184 -3.77 2.31 -2.47
C THR A 184 -2.82 1.13 -2.53
N LYS A 185 -3.33 -0.06 -2.84
CA LYS A 185 -2.51 -1.25 -3.12
C LYS A 185 -1.50 -1.00 -4.24
N GLN A 186 -1.91 -0.31 -5.30
CA GLN A 186 -1.05 0.03 -6.42
C GLN A 186 0.07 1.00 -5.99
N LYS A 187 -0.26 2.00 -5.16
CA LYS A 187 0.73 2.92 -4.59
C LYS A 187 1.73 2.17 -3.71
N LEU A 188 1.26 1.33 -2.80
CA LEU A 188 2.14 0.50 -1.97
C LEU A 188 3.04 -0.41 -2.82
N ALA A 189 2.49 -1.07 -3.84
CA ALA A 189 3.27 -1.92 -4.74
C ALA A 189 4.37 -1.13 -5.48
N HIS A 190 4.05 0.08 -5.96
CA HIS A 190 5.02 0.97 -6.60
C HIS A 190 6.10 1.42 -5.61
N ASP A 191 5.69 1.90 -4.44
CA ASP A 191 6.61 2.45 -3.44
C ASP A 191 7.57 1.38 -2.91
N LEU A 192 7.14 0.12 -2.80
CA LEU A 192 8.03 -1.01 -2.46
C LEU A 192 9.09 -1.28 -3.55
N GLN A 193 8.79 -1.00 -4.82
CA GLN A 193 9.73 -1.16 -5.93
C GLN A 193 10.72 -0.01 -6.02
N THR A 194 10.30 1.22 -5.69
CA THR A 194 11.12 2.43 -5.87
C THR A 194 11.80 2.90 -4.59
N GLY A 195 11.23 2.60 -3.43
CA GLY A 195 11.57 3.24 -2.16
C GLY A 195 10.97 4.65 -2.05
N LEU A 196 11.12 5.25 -0.86
CA LEU A 196 10.64 6.60 -0.52
C LEU A 196 11.73 7.41 0.22
N PRO A 197 11.80 8.74 0.06
CA PRO A 197 12.57 9.61 0.96
C PRO A 197 12.19 9.47 2.45
N GLU A 198 13.20 9.36 3.33
CA GLU A 198 13.03 9.08 4.78
C GLU A 198 12.35 10.20 5.57
N ASP A 199 12.58 11.44 5.16
CA ASP A 199 12.00 12.63 5.80
C ASP A 199 10.49 12.78 5.53
N GLY A 200 9.90 11.82 4.82
CA GLY A 200 8.52 11.86 4.37
C GLY A 200 8.29 12.91 3.28
N THR A 201 9.36 13.49 2.69
CA THR A 201 9.25 14.45 1.58
C THR A 201 9.00 13.78 0.24
N ALA A 202 8.95 12.44 0.23
CA ALA A 202 8.34 11.69 -0.84
C ALA A 202 6.96 12.28 -1.08
N ALA A 203 6.82 13.08 -2.15
CA ALA A 203 5.54 13.60 -2.53
C ALA A 203 4.58 12.40 -2.63
N VAL A 204 3.44 12.45 -1.94
CA VAL A 204 2.27 11.73 -2.42
C VAL A 204 2.19 12.12 -3.90
N PRO A 205 2.32 11.19 -4.86
CA PRO A 205 2.38 11.58 -6.26
C PRO A 205 1.09 12.30 -6.64
N SER A 206 1.17 13.63 -6.75
CA SER A 206 0.48 14.35 -7.80
C SER A 206 1.18 13.95 -9.10
N THR A 207 0.44 13.34 -10.02
CA THR A 207 1.00 12.87 -11.29
C THR A 207 1.58 14.05 -12.09
N PRO A 208 2.67 13.85 -12.86
CA PRO A 208 3.23 14.90 -13.70
C PRO A 208 2.22 15.35 -14.75
N LYS A 209 1.95 16.65 -14.73
CA LYS A 209 1.23 17.45 -15.71
C LYS A 209 1.60 17.12 -17.16
N PRO A 210 0.68 16.58 -17.98
CA PRO A 210 0.71 16.79 -19.43
C PRO A 210 0.44 18.28 -19.69
N ALA A 211 1.18 18.89 -20.61
CA ALA A 211 0.94 20.27 -21.00
C ALA A 211 -0.41 20.39 -21.74
N VAL A 212 -1.04 21.58 -21.60
CA VAL A 212 -2.13 22.16 -22.41
C VAL A 212 -3.56 21.75 -21.96
N HIS A 213 -4.57 22.61 -21.71
CA HIS A 213 -4.85 24.05 -21.88
C HIS A 213 -5.31 24.69 -20.55
N ALA A 214 -5.19 26.03 -20.43
CA ALA A 214 -5.67 26.78 -19.27
C ALA A 214 -7.19 26.59 -19.04
N PRO A 215 -7.64 26.06 -17.89
CA PRO A 215 -9.05 25.88 -17.62
C PRO A 215 -9.69 27.20 -17.16
N LYS A 216 -10.81 27.55 -17.81
CA LYS A 216 -11.69 28.66 -17.44
C LYS A 216 -12.44 28.28 -16.16
N LYS A 217 -12.31 29.11 -15.13
CA LYS A 217 -12.95 28.97 -13.81
C LYS A 217 -14.47 28.75 -13.93
N PRO A 218 -15.06 27.65 -13.44
CA PRO A 218 -16.50 27.56 -13.23
C PRO A 218 -16.89 28.29 -11.94
N ASN A 219 -18.02 28.99 -12.00
CA ASN A 219 -18.65 29.62 -10.85
C ASN A 219 -19.52 28.58 -10.11
N ASN A 220 -19.65 28.76 -8.79
CA ASN A 220 -20.51 28.05 -7.82
C ASN A 220 -19.69 27.13 -6.89
N SER A 221 -19.64 27.47 -5.60
CA SER A 221 -18.77 26.88 -4.57
C SER A 221 -18.97 25.40 -4.23
N ASN A 222 -19.80 24.68 -4.99
CA ASN A 222 -20.18 23.28 -4.74
C ASN A 222 -19.81 22.34 -5.90
N GLU A 223 -19.12 22.84 -6.92
CA GLU A 223 -18.55 22.04 -8.01
C GLU A 223 -17.13 22.52 -8.29
N TRP A 224 -16.20 21.58 -8.40
CA TRP A 224 -14.81 21.89 -8.72
C TRP A 224 -14.26 20.91 -9.76
N ALA A 225 -13.28 21.37 -10.51
CA ALA A 225 -12.55 20.51 -11.42
C ALA A 225 -11.64 19.56 -10.62
N GLU A 226 -11.72 18.28 -10.92
CA GLU A 226 -10.91 17.24 -10.29
C GLU A 226 -10.75 16.10 -11.29
N ASN A 227 -9.51 15.87 -11.74
CA ASN A 227 -9.18 14.80 -12.68
C ASN A 227 -8.62 13.61 -11.92
N TRP A 228 -9.46 12.61 -11.68
CA TRP A 228 -9.08 11.41 -10.92
C TRP A 228 -9.86 10.18 -11.38
N HIS A 229 -9.79 9.10 -10.61
CA HIS A 229 -10.56 7.90 -10.87
C HIS A 229 -11.24 7.40 -9.59
N PHE A 230 -12.40 6.78 -9.78
CA PHE A 230 -13.16 6.16 -8.71
C PHE A 230 -13.38 4.70 -9.07
N THR A 231 -13.04 3.79 -8.17
CA THR A 231 -13.35 2.37 -8.32
C THR A 231 -14.46 2.01 -7.36
N ASN A 232 -15.56 1.49 -7.91
CA ASN A 232 -16.71 1.10 -7.15
C ASN A 232 -16.47 -0.19 -6.36
N GLY A 233 -17.16 -0.36 -5.23
CA GLY A 233 -17.15 -1.55 -4.40
C GLY A 233 -17.89 -2.75 -5.03
N ASN A 234 -18.42 -3.62 -4.18
CA ASN A 234 -19.07 -4.88 -4.59
C ASN A 234 -20.52 -4.71 -5.09
N GLN A 235 -21.07 -3.50 -5.12
CA GLN A 235 -22.43 -3.22 -5.60
C GLN A 235 -22.41 -2.26 -6.78
N PRO A 236 -23.23 -2.46 -7.83
CA PRO A 236 -23.36 -1.48 -8.90
C PRO A 236 -23.88 -0.13 -8.40
N ILE A 237 -23.39 0.99 -8.95
CA ILE A 237 -23.91 2.33 -8.62
C ILE A 237 -24.63 2.92 -9.83
N GLN A 238 -25.80 3.52 -9.58
CA GLN A 238 -26.63 4.17 -10.60
C GLN A 238 -26.13 5.59 -10.91
N ALA A 239 -25.64 5.81 -12.14
CA ALA A 239 -25.26 7.15 -12.61
C ALA A 239 -26.46 7.96 -13.11
N ARG A 240 -26.24 9.25 -13.32
CA ARG A 240 -27.24 10.26 -13.71
C ARG A 240 -26.75 11.07 -14.91
N LEU A 241 -27.67 11.45 -15.80
CA LEU A 241 -27.35 12.26 -16.97
C LEU A 241 -27.45 13.77 -16.68
N GLY A 242 -26.49 14.53 -17.21
CA GLY A 242 -26.51 15.99 -17.27
C GLY A 242 -26.09 16.70 -15.99
N THR A 243 -26.68 16.36 -14.84
CA THR A 243 -26.53 17.10 -13.57
C THR A 243 -26.33 16.17 -12.36
N PRO A 244 -25.53 16.57 -11.35
CA PRO A 244 -25.29 15.79 -10.13
C PRO A 244 -26.50 15.88 -9.19
N SER A 245 -27.56 15.13 -9.47
CA SER A 245 -28.82 15.19 -8.74
C SER A 245 -29.48 13.81 -8.66
N LEU A 246 -30.01 13.44 -7.49
CA LEU A 246 -30.79 12.21 -7.31
C LEU A 246 -32.11 12.23 -8.10
N SER A 247 -32.57 13.41 -8.52
CA SER A 247 -33.74 13.59 -9.38
C SER A 247 -33.43 13.60 -10.88
N ALA A 248 -32.16 13.55 -11.29
CA ALA A 248 -31.79 13.57 -12.70
C ALA A 248 -32.12 12.24 -13.42
N PRO A 249 -32.29 12.25 -14.76
CA PRO A 249 -32.50 11.03 -15.52
C PRO A 249 -31.39 10.00 -15.28
N TYR A 250 -31.76 8.72 -15.27
CA TYR A 250 -30.79 7.64 -15.13
C TYR A 250 -29.85 7.55 -16.34
N ALA A 251 -28.56 7.42 -16.06
CA ALA A 251 -27.59 6.87 -17.00
C ALA A 251 -27.48 5.34 -16.79
N GLY A 252 -26.40 4.72 -17.28
CA GLY A 252 -26.10 3.33 -16.98
C GLY A 252 -25.73 3.08 -15.52
N LYS A 253 -25.84 1.83 -15.07
CA LYS A 253 -25.24 1.38 -13.80
C LYS A 253 -23.78 1.02 -14.03
N LEU A 254 -22.90 1.57 -13.20
CA LEU A 254 -21.50 1.14 -13.16
C LEU A 254 -21.42 -0.19 -12.42
N PRO A 255 -20.94 -1.29 -13.03
CA PRO A 255 -20.84 -2.56 -12.34
C PRO A 255 -19.93 -2.50 -11.10
N ALA A 256 -20.07 -3.52 -10.26
CA ALA A 256 -19.15 -3.72 -9.13
C ALA A 256 -17.69 -3.77 -9.62
N HIS A 257 -16.77 -3.28 -8.79
CA HIS A 257 -15.32 -3.27 -9.06
C HIS A 257 -14.89 -2.55 -10.35
N THR A 258 -15.76 -1.72 -10.92
CA THR A 258 -15.45 -0.97 -12.13
C THR A 258 -14.89 0.40 -11.78
N THR A 259 -13.84 0.79 -12.50
CA THR A 259 -13.20 2.11 -12.38
C THR A 259 -13.77 3.08 -13.42
N ILE A 260 -14.16 4.27 -12.98
CA ILE A 260 -14.41 5.44 -13.84
C ILE A 260 -13.29 6.45 -13.68
N TYR A 261 -13.01 7.18 -14.74
CA TYR A 261 -12.16 8.37 -14.69
C TYR A 261 -13.08 9.59 -14.80
N TYR A 262 -12.92 10.54 -13.89
CA TYR A 262 -13.78 11.71 -13.79
C TYR A 262 -12.94 12.99 -13.86
N ASP A 263 -13.55 14.08 -14.32
CA ASP A 263 -12.92 15.39 -14.54
C ASP A 263 -13.53 16.52 -13.67
N ARG A 264 -14.67 16.27 -13.03
CA ARG A 264 -15.29 17.18 -12.08
C ARG A 264 -15.90 16.46 -10.88
N VAL A 265 -15.96 17.17 -9.77
CA VAL A 265 -16.66 16.76 -8.57
C VAL A 265 -17.68 17.80 -8.15
N ALA A 266 -18.83 17.36 -7.64
CA ALA A 266 -19.84 18.23 -7.09
C ALA A 266 -20.38 17.71 -5.76
N ILE A 267 -20.77 18.64 -4.87
CA ILE A 267 -21.51 18.35 -3.65
C ILE A 267 -22.97 18.76 -3.86
N ARG A 268 -23.88 17.78 -3.87
CA ARG A 268 -25.31 18.02 -4.08
C ARG A 268 -26.14 16.86 -3.54
N ASP A 269 -27.36 17.16 -3.09
CA ASP A 269 -28.30 16.19 -2.53
C ASP A 269 -27.74 15.35 -1.37
N GLY A 270 -26.78 15.89 -0.63
CA GLY A 270 -26.10 15.19 0.45
C GLY A 270 -25.05 14.18 0.00
N TYR A 271 -24.67 14.16 -1.28
CA TYR A 271 -23.63 13.29 -1.84
C TYR A 271 -22.50 14.08 -2.49
N VAL A 272 -21.32 13.46 -2.52
CA VAL A 272 -20.24 13.78 -3.43
C VAL A 272 -20.47 13.05 -4.74
N TRP A 273 -20.34 13.76 -5.85
CA TRP A 273 -20.61 13.28 -7.20
C TRP A 273 -19.36 13.38 -8.06
N CYS A 274 -19.06 12.35 -8.85
CA CYS A 274 -18.00 12.36 -9.86
C CYS A 274 -18.60 12.48 -11.27
N HIS A 275 -18.03 13.35 -12.11
CA HIS A 275 -18.49 13.58 -13.49
C HIS A 275 -17.54 13.00 -14.53
N TRP A 276 -18.06 12.44 -15.62
CA TRP A 276 -17.29 12.20 -16.83
C TRP A 276 -18.13 12.41 -18.07
N THR A 277 -17.46 12.55 -19.21
CA THR A 277 -18.11 12.56 -20.52
C THR A 277 -17.95 11.19 -21.17
N THR A 278 -19.06 10.59 -21.62
CA THR A 278 -19.02 9.31 -22.34
C THR A 278 -18.41 9.48 -23.74
N ASN A 279 -18.06 8.37 -24.39
CA ASN A 279 -17.61 8.39 -25.79
C ASN A 279 -18.64 8.99 -26.77
N ASN A 280 -19.91 9.04 -26.38
CA ASN A 280 -20.99 9.65 -27.16
C ASN A 280 -21.16 11.14 -26.87
N GLY A 281 -20.34 11.71 -25.98
CA GLY A 281 -20.42 13.12 -25.58
C GLY A 281 -21.42 13.39 -24.44
N ASP A 282 -22.00 12.36 -23.83
CA ASP A 282 -22.97 12.55 -22.75
C ASP A 282 -22.29 12.98 -21.45
N SER A 283 -22.84 14.01 -20.80
CA SER A 283 -22.47 14.41 -19.43
C SER A 283 -23.07 13.42 -18.43
N VAL A 284 -22.24 12.76 -17.63
CA VAL A 284 -22.67 11.77 -16.64
C VAL A 284 -22.12 12.11 -15.28
N TRP A 285 -22.96 11.99 -14.25
CA TRP A 285 -22.63 12.21 -12.84
C TRP A 285 -22.96 10.97 -12.01
N MET A 286 -22.05 10.55 -11.13
CA MET A 286 -22.21 9.40 -10.25
C MET A 286 -22.10 9.80 -8.78
N PRO A 287 -23.07 9.48 -7.91
CA PRO A 287 -22.91 9.68 -6.47
C PRO A 287 -21.95 8.62 -5.91
N VAL A 288 -20.89 9.05 -5.23
CA VAL A 288 -19.83 8.15 -4.75
C VAL A 288 -19.82 7.96 -3.24
N HIS A 289 -20.25 8.95 -2.45
CA HIS A 289 -20.45 8.82 -0.99
C HIS A 289 -21.28 9.99 -0.42
N PRO A 290 -21.90 9.85 0.76
CA PRO A 290 -22.56 10.96 1.46
C PRO A 290 -21.58 12.06 1.92
N VAL A 291 -22.07 13.29 2.04
CA VAL A 291 -21.32 14.43 2.57
C VAL A 291 -21.26 14.34 4.09
N GLY A 292 -20.10 14.59 4.69
CA GLY A 292 -19.93 14.63 6.14
C GLY A 292 -19.73 13.26 6.81
N THR A 293 -19.78 12.15 6.06
CA THR A 293 -19.28 10.86 6.53
C THR A 293 -17.77 10.79 6.31
N ALA A 294 -16.99 10.75 7.39
CA ALA A 294 -15.53 10.64 7.35
C ALA A 294 -15.00 9.25 6.91
N ASN A 295 -15.89 8.35 6.50
CA ASN A 295 -15.58 6.97 6.13
C ASN A 295 -16.31 6.61 4.83
N ASN A 296 -15.66 5.78 4.03
CA ASN A 296 -16.21 5.10 2.85
C ASN A 296 -17.45 4.24 3.21
N VAL A 297 -18.60 4.87 3.44
CA VAL A 297 -19.86 4.14 3.56
C VAL A 297 -20.39 3.88 2.15
N TRP A 298 -20.06 2.71 1.63
CA TRP A 298 -20.60 2.15 0.38
C TRP A 298 -22.05 1.70 0.61
N VAL A 299 -22.97 2.65 0.80
CA VAL A 299 -24.39 2.33 1.02
C VAL A 299 -25.07 2.04 -0.33
N SER A 300 -25.95 1.04 -0.31
CA SER A 300 -26.88 0.71 -1.38
C SER A 300 -27.95 1.78 -1.58
N PHE A 301 -28.45 1.87 -2.80
CA PHE A 301 -29.73 2.52 -3.08
C PHE A 301 -30.75 1.42 -3.40
N ASP A 302 -31.83 1.39 -2.63
CA ASP A 302 -33.06 0.68 -3.03
C ASP A 302 -33.70 1.37 -4.25
#